data_AF-A0A6G3WL55-F1
#
_entry.id   AF-A0A6G3WL55-F1
#
_cell.length_a   1.000
_cell.length_b   1.000
_cell.length_c   1.000
_cell.angle_alpha   90.00
_cell.angle_beta   90.00
_cell.angle_gamma   90.00
#
_symmetry.space_group_name_H-M   'P 1'
#
loop_
_entity.id
_entity.type
_entity.pdbx_description
1 polymer ?
#
loop_
_entity_poly.entity_id
_entity_poly.type
_entity_poly.pdbx_seq_one_letter_code
_entity_poly.pdbx_strand_id
1 'polypeptide(L)'
;HWAPSLRAHSAAVLNLAPDHLDWHGSMAAYAADKGRVYEGNTVACVYNAADPATEDLVREADVEEGCRAIGFTLGAPGPSQLGVVDGILVDRAFVANRQKQAQELAEVTDVDPPAPHNIA
;
A
#
# COMPACT_ATOMS: atom_id res chain seq x y z
N HIS A 1 -7.00 -15.40 -15.84
CA HIS A 1 -7.68 -15.84 -14.60
C HIS A 1 -7.89 -14.61 -13.75
N TRP A 2 -9.12 -14.35 -13.31
CA TRP A 2 -9.47 -13.15 -12.55
C TRP A 2 -10.71 -13.45 -11.71
N ALA A 3 -10.82 -12.85 -10.53
CA ALA A 3 -12.00 -12.89 -9.68
C ALA A 3 -12.86 -11.63 -9.94
N PRO A 4 -13.76 -11.64 -10.95
CA PRO A 4 -14.45 -10.44 -11.41
C PRO A 4 -15.39 -9.76 -10.45
N SER A 5 -15.82 -10.52 -9.46
CA SER A 5 -16.71 -10.07 -8.42
C SER A 5 -15.99 -9.68 -7.14
N LEU A 6 -14.65 -9.81 -7.06
CA LEU A 6 -13.93 -9.41 -5.87
C LEU A 6 -13.98 -7.88 -5.75
N ARG A 7 -14.51 -7.42 -4.62
CA ARG A 7 -14.56 -6.03 -4.21
C ARG A 7 -14.08 -5.99 -2.77
N ALA A 8 -12.79 -5.74 -2.58
CA ALA A 8 -12.21 -5.78 -1.25
C ALA A 8 -12.65 -4.53 -0.46
N HIS A 9 -12.77 -4.64 0.84
CA HIS A 9 -12.94 -3.46 1.69
C HIS A 9 -11.70 -2.55 1.60
N SER A 10 -10.53 -3.17 1.57
CA SER A 10 -9.23 -2.53 1.33
C SER A 10 -8.28 -3.57 0.75
N ALA A 11 -7.27 -3.12 0.00
CA ALA A 11 -6.26 -4.01 -0.56
C ALA A 11 -4.87 -3.37 -0.48
N ALA A 12 -3.83 -4.20 -0.58
CA ALA A 12 -2.44 -3.77 -0.56
C ALA A 12 -1.64 -4.41 -1.71
N VAL A 13 -0.85 -3.60 -2.41
CA VAL A 13 0.21 -4.09 -3.31
C VAL A 13 1.55 -3.69 -2.72
N LEU A 14 2.34 -4.70 -2.32
CA LEU A 14 3.60 -4.49 -1.61
C LEU A 14 4.79 -4.22 -2.53
N ASN A 15 4.76 -4.77 -3.74
CA ASN A 15 5.81 -4.62 -4.75
C ASN A 15 5.31 -5.05 -6.15
N LEU A 16 6.02 -4.56 -7.16
CA LEU A 16 5.99 -5.10 -8.52
C LEU A 16 7.37 -5.61 -8.92
N ALA A 17 7.53 -6.93 -8.99
CA ALA A 17 8.71 -7.59 -9.53
C ALA A 17 8.32 -8.61 -10.61
N PRO A 18 9.20 -8.86 -11.61
CA PRO A 18 8.96 -9.88 -12.62
C PRO A 18 8.67 -11.24 -11.99
N ASP A 19 7.47 -11.74 -12.21
CA ASP A 19 7.02 -13.05 -11.76
C ASP A 19 5.90 -13.52 -12.70
N HIS A 20 5.84 -14.82 -12.97
CA HIS A 20 4.82 -15.45 -13.83
C HIS A 20 4.57 -14.74 -15.19
N LEU A 21 5.61 -14.12 -15.77
CA LEU A 21 5.47 -13.37 -17.02
C LEU A 21 5.09 -14.26 -18.21
N ASP A 22 5.33 -15.57 -18.13
CA ASP A 22 4.85 -16.57 -19.08
C ASP A 22 3.31 -16.66 -19.11
N TRP A 23 2.64 -16.34 -18.01
CA TRP A 23 1.18 -16.31 -17.93
C TRP A 23 0.58 -14.95 -18.32
N HIS A 24 1.24 -13.86 -17.93
CA HIS A 24 0.74 -12.50 -18.17
C HIS A 24 1.23 -11.90 -19.51
N GLY A 25 2.26 -12.49 -20.13
CA GLY A 25 2.84 -12.07 -21.41
C GLY A 25 3.73 -10.82 -21.35
N SER A 26 3.59 -9.96 -20.33
CA SER A 26 4.46 -8.81 -20.11
C SER A 26 4.40 -8.30 -18.67
N MET A 27 5.40 -7.52 -18.26
CA MET A 27 5.40 -6.84 -16.97
C MET A 27 4.22 -5.86 -16.83
N ALA A 28 3.85 -5.17 -17.92
CA ALA A 28 2.74 -4.24 -17.92
C ALA A 28 1.39 -4.95 -17.68
N ALA A 29 1.16 -6.08 -18.36
CA ALA A 29 -0.04 -6.89 -18.16
C ALA A 29 -0.09 -7.49 -16.74
N TYR A 30 1.05 -7.93 -16.21
CA TYR A 30 1.16 -8.41 -14.83
C TYR A 30 0.85 -7.31 -13.81
N ALA A 31 1.41 -6.11 -13.99
CA ALA A 31 1.14 -4.97 -13.11
C ALA A 31 -0.33 -4.55 -13.19
N ALA A 32 -0.90 -4.48 -14.39
CA ALA A 32 -2.31 -4.18 -14.60
C ALA A 32 -3.20 -5.19 -13.86
N ASP A 33 -2.94 -6.50 -14.01
CA ASP A 33 -3.68 -7.55 -13.30
C ASP A 33 -3.54 -7.46 -11.76
N LYS A 34 -2.34 -7.13 -11.25
CA LYS A 34 -2.14 -6.88 -9.82
C LYS A 34 -2.91 -5.66 -9.31
N GLY A 35 -2.93 -4.57 -10.07
CA GLY A 35 -3.64 -3.34 -9.73
C GLY A 35 -5.15 -3.52 -9.59
N ARG A 36 -5.73 -4.52 -10.28
CA ARG A 36 -7.17 -4.81 -10.21
C ARG A 36 -7.67 -5.17 -8.83
N VAL A 37 -6.78 -5.54 -7.90
CA VAL A 37 -7.13 -5.75 -6.49
C VAL A 37 -7.72 -4.49 -5.84
N TYR A 38 -7.49 -3.31 -6.43
CA TYR A 38 -8.04 -2.04 -5.96
C TYR A 38 -9.45 -1.74 -6.51
N GLU A 39 -9.92 -2.45 -7.56
CA GLU A 39 -11.21 -2.17 -8.19
C GLU A 39 -12.38 -2.26 -7.18
N GLY A 40 -13.08 -1.14 -7.00
CA GLY A 40 -14.22 -1.00 -6.09
C GLY A 40 -13.87 -1.10 -4.61
N ASN A 41 -12.62 -0.83 -4.23
CA ASN A 41 -12.26 -0.67 -2.83
C ASN A 41 -13.04 0.47 -2.18
N THR A 42 -13.43 0.30 -0.92
CA THR A 42 -14.27 1.27 -0.19
C THR A 42 -13.52 2.10 0.85
N VAL A 43 -12.41 1.59 1.41
CA VAL A 43 -11.70 2.27 2.50
C VAL A 43 -10.27 2.66 2.13
N ALA A 44 -9.45 1.73 1.66
CA ALA A 44 -8.05 2.02 1.39
C ALA A 44 -7.45 1.19 0.25
N CYS A 45 -6.64 1.85 -0.56
CA CYS A 45 -5.68 1.24 -1.47
C CYS A 45 -4.27 1.51 -0.91
N VAL A 46 -3.64 0.46 -0.41
CA VAL A 46 -2.35 0.53 0.30
C VAL A 46 -1.20 0.21 -0.65
N TYR A 47 -0.26 1.12 -0.81
CA TYR A 47 0.84 0.97 -1.76
C TYR A 47 2.20 1.26 -1.13
N ASN A 48 3.26 0.74 -1.75
CA ASN A 48 4.62 0.97 -1.33
C ASN A 48 5.13 2.31 -1.89
N ALA A 49 5.29 3.31 -1.03
CA ALA A 49 5.73 4.63 -1.48
C ALA A 49 7.20 4.66 -1.96
N ALA A 50 7.97 3.59 -1.75
CA ALA A 50 9.32 3.43 -2.31
C ALA A 50 9.31 2.86 -3.74
N ASP A 51 8.17 2.34 -4.22
CA ASP A 51 8.00 1.81 -5.57
C ASP A 51 6.95 2.65 -6.34
N PRO A 52 7.39 3.59 -7.19
CA PRO A 52 6.49 4.46 -7.95
C PRO A 52 5.46 3.70 -8.78
N ALA A 53 5.80 2.50 -9.26
CA ALA A 53 4.87 1.70 -10.06
C ALA A 53 3.67 1.23 -9.23
N THR A 54 3.83 1.04 -7.91
CA THR A 54 2.68 0.72 -7.04
C THR A 54 1.80 1.93 -6.74
N GLU A 55 2.37 3.14 -6.73
CA GLU A 55 1.61 4.39 -6.63
C GLU A 55 0.77 4.61 -7.90
N ASP A 56 1.35 4.36 -9.08
CA ASP A 56 0.64 4.46 -10.36
C ASP A 56 -0.59 3.55 -10.39
N LEU A 57 -0.50 2.32 -9.87
CA LEU A 57 -1.67 1.41 -9.76
C LEU A 57 -2.81 2.02 -8.94
N VAL A 58 -2.51 2.76 -7.87
CA VAL A 58 -3.53 3.42 -7.05
C VAL A 58 -4.10 4.65 -7.75
N ARG A 59 -3.29 5.37 -8.53
CA ARG A 59 -3.75 6.52 -9.35
C ARG A 59 -4.71 6.09 -10.46
N GLU A 60 -4.51 4.90 -11.01
CA GLU A 60 -5.34 4.32 -12.07
C GLU A 60 -6.56 3.55 -11.55
N ALA A 61 -6.63 3.27 -10.25
CA ALA A 61 -7.67 2.45 -9.66
C ALA A 61 -9.06 3.11 -9.72
N ASP A 62 -10.05 2.35 -10.22
CA ASP A 62 -11.46 2.69 -10.09
C ASP A 62 -11.96 2.21 -8.72
N VAL A 63 -12.21 3.15 -7.80
CA VAL A 63 -12.55 2.88 -6.40
C VAL A 63 -13.89 3.53 -6.04
N GLU A 64 -14.51 3.08 -4.96
CA GLU A 64 -15.72 3.71 -4.44
C GLU A 64 -15.39 5.07 -3.79
N GLU A 65 -16.35 5.99 -3.82
CA GLU A 65 -16.19 7.32 -3.24
C GLU A 65 -15.80 7.22 -1.75
N GLY A 66 -14.77 7.98 -1.36
CA GLY A 66 -14.23 7.98 0.01
C GLY A 66 -13.10 6.98 0.25
N CYS A 67 -12.83 6.06 -0.68
CA CYS A 67 -11.62 5.24 -0.65
C CYS A 67 -10.36 6.11 -0.71
N ARG A 68 -9.34 5.75 0.07
CA ARG A 68 -8.11 6.55 0.23
C ARG A 68 -6.88 5.82 -0.28
N ALA A 69 -6.01 6.55 -0.98
CA ALA A 69 -4.65 6.11 -1.25
C ALA A 69 -3.80 6.25 0.03
N ILE A 70 -3.27 5.13 0.52
CA ILE A 70 -2.47 5.07 1.76
C ILE A 70 -1.09 4.50 1.43
N GLY A 71 -0.04 5.30 1.56
CA GLY A 71 1.32 4.83 1.33
C GLY A 71 1.92 4.20 2.59
N PHE A 72 2.84 3.24 2.43
CA PHE A 72 3.76 2.86 3.49
C PHE A 72 5.21 3.08 3.05
N THR A 73 6.11 3.29 4.00
CA THR A 73 7.54 3.53 3.75
C THR A 73 8.39 3.13 4.94
N LEU A 74 9.68 2.88 4.73
CA LEU A 74 10.68 2.73 5.80
C LEU A 74 11.19 4.09 6.33
N GLY A 75 10.80 5.22 5.71
CA GLY A 75 11.19 6.57 6.13
C GLY A 75 10.11 7.29 6.95
N ALA A 76 10.38 8.56 7.27
CA ALA A 76 9.40 9.41 7.94
C ALA A 76 8.15 9.59 7.06
N PRO A 77 6.93 9.29 7.55
CA PRO A 77 5.74 9.32 6.72
C PRO A 77 5.29 10.74 6.37
N GLY A 78 4.81 10.92 5.13
CA GLY A 78 4.04 12.09 4.71
C GLY A 78 2.57 12.03 5.17
N PRO A 79 1.73 13.01 4.82
CA PRO A 79 0.29 12.91 5.00
C PRO A 79 -0.28 11.71 4.21
N SER A 80 -1.22 10.97 4.82
CA SER A 80 -1.78 9.74 4.24
C SER A 80 -0.78 8.58 4.12
N GLN A 81 0.25 8.54 4.97
CA GLN A 81 1.22 7.44 4.98
C GLN A 81 1.45 6.84 6.36
N LEU A 82 1.86 5.57 6.37
CA LEU A 82 2.49 4.86 7.47
C LEU A 82 4.01 4.88 7.25
N GLY A 83 4.79 5.00 8.32
CA GLY A 83 6.25 5.01 8.17
C GLY A 83 7.00 4.80 9.47
N VAL A 84 8.32 4.98 9.43
CA VAL A 84 9.21 4.79 10.57
C VAL A 84 9.93 6.09 10.93
N VAL A 85 9.92 6.47 12.20
CA VAL A 85 10.69 7.59 12.74
C VAL A 85 11.42 7.12 13.98
N ASP A 86 12.75 7.21 13.99
CA ASP A 86 13.60 6.86 15.15
C ASP A 86 13.28 5.48 15.77
N GLY A 87 12.97 4.48 14.94
CA GLY A 87 12.63 3.12 15.38
C GLY A 87 11.17 2.93 15.81
N ILE A 88 10.32 3.93 15.59
CA ILE A 88 8.89 3.89 15.92
C ILE A 88 8.06 3.77 14.64
N LEU A 89 7.09 2.85 14.63
CA LEU A 89 6.03 2.77 13.63
C LEU A 89 5.04 3.91 13.85
N VAL A 90 4.84 4.73 12.82
CA VAL A 90 4.05 5.97 12.89
C VAL A 90 2.93 5.98 11.87
N ASP A 91 1.72 6.28 12.34
CA ASP A 91 0.52 6.52 11.53
C ASP A 91 0.28 8.01 11.29
N ARG A 92 0.38 8.42 10.02
CA ARG A 92 -0.14 9.70 9.50
C ARG A 92 -1.22 9.48 8.43
N ALA A 93 -1.75 8.26 8.36
CA ALA A 93 -2.77 7.83 7.44
C ALA A 93 -4.17 7.92 8.05
N PHE A 94 -4.42 7.29 9.20
CA PHE A 94 -5.78 7.08 9.72
C PHE A 94 -6.17 8.01 10.86
N VAL A 95 -5.24 8.84 11.34
CA VAL A 95 -5.51 9.89 12.32
C VAL A 95 -6.43 10.99 11.80
N ALA A 96 -7.25 11.57 12.68
CA ALA A 96 -8.27 12.56 12.33
C ALA A 96 -7.69 13.82 11.64
N ASN A 97 -6.53 14.31 12.08
CA ASN A 97 -5.85 15.45 11.46
C ASN A 97 -4.47 15.06 10.91
N ARG A 98 -4.45 14.20 9.87
CA ARG A 98 -3.23 13.71 9.20
C ARG A 98 -2.24 14.75 8.68
N GLN A 99 -2.66 16.01 8.57
CA GLN A 99 -1.76 17.11 8.20
C GLN A 99 -0.86 17.52 9.37
N LYS A 100 -1.38 17.44 10.60
CA LYS A 100 -0.73 17.98 11.80
C LYS A 100 -0.44 16.94 12.88
N GLN A 101 -1.04 15.76 12.78
CA GLN A 101 -0.92 14.70 13.77
C GLN A 101 -0.21 13.49 13.18
N ALA A 102 0.52 12.81 14.05
CA ALA A 102 1.15 11.53 13.84
C ALA A 102 0.87 10.71 15.09
N GLN A 103 0.43 9.47 14.94
CA GLN A 103 0.19 8.55 16.04
C GLN A 103 1.30 7.51 16.05
N GLU A 104 1.95 7.35 17.19
CA GLU A 104 2.81 6.21 17.47
C GLU A 104 1.97 4.93 17.58
N LEU A 105 2.40 3.88 16.90
CA LEU A 105 1.73 2.58 16.87
C LEU A 105 2.46 1.55 17.74
N ALA A 106 3.77 1.43 17.55
CA ALA A 106 4.64 0.43 18.19
C ALA A 106 6.11 0.75 17.90
N GLU A 107 7.04 0.13 18.63
CA GLU A 107 8.45 0.12 18.26
C GLU A 107 8.69 -0.92 17.15
N VAL A 108 9.71 -0.73 16.31
CA VAL A 108 10.10 -1.75 15.30
C VAL A 108 10.52 -3.08 15.95
N THR A 109 10.97 -3.02 17.20
CA THR A 109 11.33 -4.15 18.07
C THR A 109 10.12 -4.96 18.51
N ASP A 110 8.89 -4.42 18.40
CA ASP A 110 7.66 -5.17 18.65
C ASP A 110 7.32 -6.13 17.49
N VAL A 111 7.98 -6.01 16.34
CA VAL A 111 7.84 -6.91 15.18
C VAL A 111 8.91 -8.01 15.24
N ASP A 112 8.51 -9.28 15.21
CA ASP A 112 9.43 -10.42 15.29
C ASP A 112 9.37 -11.33 14.04
N PRO A 113 10.49 -11.51 13.29
CA PRO A 113 11.77 -10.85 13.51
C PRO A 113 11.76 -9.39 13.02
N PRO A 114 12.53 -8.47 13.65
CA PRO A 114 12.56 -7.05 13.30
C PRO A 114 13.45 -6.79 12.07
N ALA A 115 13.15 -7.51 10.98
CA ALA A 115 13.84 -7.35 9.70
C ALA A 115 13.10 -6.32 8.83
N PRO A 116 13.79 -5.53 7.99
CA PRO A 116 13.16 -4.47 7.19
C PRO A 116 11.91 -4.94 6.42
N HIS A 117 11.95 -6.13 5.82
CA HIS A 117 10.84 -6.71 5.04
C HIS A 117 9.61 -7.11 5.89
N ASN A 118 9.72 -7.13 7.22
CA ASN A 118 8.61 -7.33 8.14
C ASN A 118 8.06 -6.01 8.71
N ILE A 119 8.77 -4.90 8.49
CA ILE A 119 8.41 -3.57 8.97
C ILE A 119 7.61 -2.82 7.91
N ALA A 120 8.15 -2.74 6.69
CA ALA A 120 7.54 -2.06 5.55
C ALA A 120 8.12 -2.60 4.24
#